data_AF-A0A3A8PAJ8-F1
#
_entry.id   AF-A0A3A8PAJ8-F1
#
_cell.length_a   1.000
_cell.length_b   1.000
_cell.length_c   1.000
_cell.angle_alpha   90.00
_cell.angle_beta   90.00
_cell.angle_gamma   90.00
#
_symmetry.space_group_name_H-M   'P 1'
#
loop_
_entity.id
_entity.type
_entity.pdbx_description
1 polymer ?
#
loop_
_entity_poly.entity_id
_entity_poly.type
_entity_poly.pdbx_seq_one_letter_code
_entity_poly.pdbx_strand_id
1 'polypeptide(L)' 'MRVVLATEPVDMRKSIDGLLALVRTAWGEDVYSGHLFAFVSRRGDHIKVLKASPTVVVWKRPQSPSG' A
#
# COMPACT_ATOMS: atom_id res chain seq x y z
N MET A 1 16.05 5.94 0.48
CA MET A 1 14.84 5.08 0.59
C MET A 1 13.70 5.95 1.13
N ARG A 2 12.54 5.98 0.46
CA ARG A 2 11.36 6.74 0.90
C ARG A 2 10.13 5.82 1.00
N VAL A 3 9.16 6.24 1.80
CA VAL A 3 7.84 5.62 1.87
C VAL A 3 6.86 6.52 1.12
N VAL A 4 6.22 5.98 0.10
CA VAL A 4 5.17 6.65 -0.66
C VAL A 4 3.85 6.06 -0.22
N LEU A 5 2.94 6.91 0.27
CA LEU A 5 1.64 6.50 0.79
C LEU A 5 0.55 6.87 -0.21
N ALA A 6 -0.33 5.93 -0.52
CA ALA A 6 -1.57 6.24 -1.22
C ALA A 6 -2.43 7.18 -0.35
N THR A 7 -2.63 8.40 -0.83
CA THR A 7 -3.48 9.39 -0.18
C THR A 7 -4.97 9.10 -0.38
N GLU A 8 -5.31 8.37 -1.45
CA GLU A 8 -6.67 7.88 -1.69
C GLU A 8 -6.81 6.39 -1.33
N PRO A 9 -7.98 5.97 -0.82
CA PRO A 9 -8.26 4.57 -0.57
C PRO A 9 -8.08 3.70 -1.82
N VAL A 10 -7.31 2.62 -1.69
CA VAL A 10 -7.14 1.66 -2.78
C VAL A 10 -7.96 0.39 -2.51
N ASP A 11 -8.53 -0.20 -3.55
CA ASP A 11 -9.16 -1.52 -3.46
C ASP A 11 -8.09 -2.57 -3.14
N MET A 12 -8.09 -3.05 -1.88
CA MET A 12 -7.11 -4.01 -1.38
C MET A 12 -7.20 -5.39 -2.04
N ARG A 13 -8.27 -5.65 -2.82
CA ARG A 13 -8.43 -6.86 -3.63
C ARG A 13 -7.55 -6.90 -4.88
N LYS A 14 -6.90 -5.78 -5.25
CA LYS A 14 -5.94 -5.76 -6.36
C LYS A 14 -4.78 -6.74 -6.11
N SER A 15 -4.42 -7.46 -7.17
CA SER A 15 -3.22 -8.30 -7.22
C SER A 15 -1.96 -7.43 -7.12
N ILE A 16 -0.79 -8.08 -6.97
CA ILE A 16 0.51 -7.37 -6.99
C ILE A 16 0.67 -6.61 -8.31
N ASP A 17 0.34 -7.23 -9.46
CA ASP A 17 0.40 -6.57 -10.76
C ASP A 17 -0.51 -5.34 -10.85
N GLY A 18 -1.71 -5.41 -10.26
CA GLY A 18 -2.63 -4.28 -10.20
C GLY A 18 -2.09 -3.11 -9.37
N LEU A 19 -1.26 -3.38 -8.35
CA LEU A 19 -0.62 -2.35 -7.54
C LEU A 19 0.64 -1.81 -8.21
N LEU A 20 1.42 -2.67 -8.88
CA LEU A 20 2.54 -2.26 -9.74
C LEU A 20 2.09 -1.30 -10.82
N ALA A 21 0.95 -1.60 -11.46
CA ALA A 21 0.34 -0.72 -12.44
C ALA A 21 0.01 0.65 -11.83
N LEU A 22 -0.59 0.70 -10.63
CA LEU A 22 -0.89 1.95 -9.94
C LEU A 22 0.37 2.78 -9.63
N VAL A 23 1.44 2.16 -9.12
CA VAL A 23 2.70 2.85 -8.85
C VAL A 23 3.25 3.50 -10.12
N ARG A 24 3.21 2.79 -11.24
CA ARG A 24 3.71 3.29 -12.53
C ARG A 24 2.81 4.36 -13.15
N THR A 25 1.50 4.15 -13.16
CA THR A 25 0.58 5.02 -13.91
C THR A 25 0.05 6.19 -13.10
N ALA A 26 -0.26 6.00 -11.83
CA ALA A 26 -0.83 7.05 -11.00
C ALA A 26 0.26 7.90 -10.33
N TRP A 27 1.39 7.30 -9.95
CA TRP A 27 2.48 8.01 -9.26
C TRP A 27 3.68 8.30 -10.17
N GLY A 28 3.78 7.65 -11.34
CA GLY A 28 4.92 7.85 -12.23
C GLY A 28 6.24 7.30 -11.67
N GLU A 29 6.15 6.34 -10.74
CA GLU A 29 7.29 5.84 -9.99
C GLU A 29 7.75 4.46 -10.47
N ASP A 30 9.04 4.19 -10.27
CA ASP A 30 9.60 2.85 -10.47
C ASP A 30 9.58 2.05 -9.17
N VAL A 31 8.92 0.88 -9.16
CA VAL A 31 8.87 0.00 -7.99
C VAL A 31 10.24 -0.56 -7.61
N TYR A 32 11.17 -0.61 -8.57
CA TYR A 32 12.50 -1.18 -8.41
C TYR A 32 13.53 -0.18 -7.86
N SER A 33 13.13 1.08 -7.69
CA SER A 33 13.93 2.18 -7.10
C SER A 33 14.32 2.00 -5.61
N GLY A 34 13.93 0.89 -4.99
CA GLY A 34 14.16 0.64 -3.56
C GLY A 34 13.24 1.45 -2.64
N HIS A 35 12.14 2.00 -3.16
CA HIS A 35 11.09 2.66 -2.38
C HIS A 35 10.08 1.66 -1.81
N LEU A 36 9.35 2.07 -0.78
CA LEU A 36 8.20 1.35 -0.25
C LEU A 36 6.93 2.08 -0.66
N PHE A 37 5.97 1.34 -1.21
CA PHE A 37 4.68 1.88 -1.66
C PHE A 37 3.58 1.30 -0.77
N ALA A 38 2.99 2.14 0.08
CA ALA A 38 1.99 1.74 1.05
C ALA A 38 0.58 2.10 0.57
N PHE A 39 -0.33 1.15 0.68
CA PHE A 39 -1.73 1.31 0.30
C PHE A 39 -2.62 0.99 1.50
N VAL A 40 -3.58 1.86 1.78
CA VAL A 40 -4.49 1.72 2.93
C VAL A 40 -5.88 1.32 2.43
N SER A 41 -6.52 0.40 3.14
CA SER A 41 -7.93 0.09 2.89
C SER A 41 -8.81 1.31 3.14
N ARG A 42 -9.98 1.35 2.50
CA ARG A 42 -10.97 2.40 2.75
C ARG A 42 -11.44 2.52 4.20
N ARG A 43 -11.31 1.45 5.00
CA ARG A 43 -11.64 1.46 6.43
C ARG A 43 -10.45 1.82 7.34
N GLY A 44 -9.24 2.00 6.79
CA GLY A 44 -8.04 2.33 7.56
C GLY A 44 -7.50 1.19 8.43
N ASP A 45 -8.00 -0.03 8.26
CA ASP A 45 -7.69 -1.20 9.09
C ASP A 45 -6.67 -2.17 8.48
N HIS A 46 -6.38 -2.03 7.18
CA HIS A 46 -5.39 -2.83 6.48
C HIS A 46 -4.42 -1.96 5.71
N ILE A 47 -3.14 -2.34 5.70
CA ILE A 47 -2.09 -1.72 4.90
C ILE A 47 -1.39 -2.81 4.09
N LYS A 48 -1.26 -2.60 2.78
CA LYS A 48 -0.41 -3.44 1.91
C LYS A 48 0.81 -2.64 1.50
N VAL A 49 2.01 -3.22 1.62
CA VAL A 49 3.28 -2.56 1.28
C VAL A 49 3.98 -3.31 0.17
N LEU A 50 4.15 -2.62 -0.97
CA LEU A 50 4.83 -3.12 -2.16
C LEU A 50 6.27 -2.60 -2.21
N LYS A 51 7.21 -3.49 -2.55
CA LYS A 51 8.61 -3.19 -2.85
C LYS A 51 9.15 -4.21 -3.87
N ALA A 52 10.34 -3.98 -4.40
CA ALA A 52 11.00 -4.86 -5.40
C ALA A 52 11.24 -6.32 -4.97
N SER A 53 11.24 -6.60 -3.66
CA SER A 53 11.43 -7.91 -3.02
C SER A 53 10.21 -8.20 -2.12
N PRO A 54 10.07 -9.35 -1.40
CA PRO A 54 8.75 -9.90 -1.11
C PRO A 54 7.79 -8.89 -0.44
N THR A 55 6.61 -8.77 -1.05
CA THR A 55 5.54 -7.85 -0.60
C THR A 55 5.02 -8.29 0.75
N VAL A 56 4.77 -7.33 1.65
CA VAL A 56 4.23 -7.60 3.00
C VAL A 56 2.85 -6.98 3.13
N VAL A 57 1.92 -7.73 3.71
CA VAL A 57 0.59 -7.23 4.12
C VAL A 57 0.60 -7.08 5.64
N VAL A 58 0.27 -5.89 6.13
CA VAL A 58 0.16 -5.59 7.56
C VAL A 58 -1.29 -5.31 7.89
N TRP A 59 -1.82 -6.01 8.89
CA TRP A 59 -3.14 -5.73 9.44
C TRP A 59 -3.01 -4.95 10.75
N LYS A 60 -3.87 -3.94 10.95
CA LYS A 60 -4.00 -3.23 12.21
C LYS A 60 -5.35 -3.58 12.82
N ARG A 61 -5.35 -4.14 14.03
CA ARG A 61 -6.59 -4.23 14.82
C ARG A 61 -7.07 -2.82 15.15
N PRO A 62 -8.31 -2.43 14.81
CA PRO A 62 -8.88 -1.18 15.31
C PRO A 62 -8.80 -1.21 16.84
N GLN A 63 -8.22 -0.18 17.47
CA GLN A 63 -8.38 -0.02 18.91
C GLN A 63 -9.88 0.15 19.16
N SER A 64 -10.46 -0.68 20.01
CA SER A 64 -11.81 -0.43 20.52
C SER A 64 -11.80 0.97 21.15
N PRO A 65 -12.78 1.84 20.85
CA PRO A 65 -12.91 3.10 21.57
C PRO A 65 -12.98 2.76 23.06
N SER A 66 -12.13 3.41 23.86
CA SER A 66 -12.17 3.29 25.30
C SER A 66 -13.40 4.05 25.76
N GLY A 67 -14.45 3.32 26.17
CA GLY A 67 -15.56 3.81 26.99
C GLY A 67 -16.42 4.91 26.37
#